data_AF-A0A920FAH3-F1
#
_entry.id   AF-A0A920FAH3-F1
#
_cell.length_a   1.000
_cell.length_b   1.000
_cell.length_c   1.000
_cell.angle_alpha   90.00
_cell.angle_beta   90.00
_cell.angle_gamma   90.00
#
_symmetry.space_group_name_H-M   'P 1'
#
loop_
_entity.id
_entity.type
_entity.pdbx_description
1 polymer ?
#
loop_
_entity_poly.entity_id
_entity_poly.type
_entity_poly.pdbx_seq_one_letter_code
_entity_poly.pdbx_strand_id
1 'polypeptide(L)'
;MRSILDADIPNCEGFSRPITVKAPLGSLLNPKFPAPCGARGITGYRMIDCLFGALSSAVPDNVTADTTGGSTLPTISGYINGKAYVFCETFMGTWGGTSKHDGQEGVPHMGANQSNVSVEMIEQDYPIRINQYGLVPDTGGAGQYRGGLALMREYESLHDGALLNVRSDKRDFPPHGLFNGKNGKPSKNILNPDSKHKILPVLMTEVETLNRGDVFRHIMAGGGGYGDPLKRTPELVLKDVIEEKVTIAGAREDYGVVIIKS
;
A
#
# COMPACT_ATOMS: atom_id res chain seq x y z
N MET A 1 -18.61 2.05 -4.54
CA MET A 1 -20.01 2.50 -4.72
C MET A 1 -20.64 2.92 -3.40
N ARG A 2 -21.00 2.02 -2.47
CA ARG A 2 -21.62 2.44 -1.19
C ARG A 2 -20.82 3.51 -0.43
N SER A 3 -19.49 3.42 -0.43
CA SER A 3 -18.60 4.37 0.26
C SER A 3 -18.53 5.78 -0.35
N ILE A 4 -19.13 6.01 -1.51
CA ILE A 4 -19.05 7.29 -2.24
C ILE A 4 -20.44 7.90 -2.53
N LEU A 5 -21.50 7.26 -2.03
CA LEU A 5 -22.87 7.75 -2.15
C LEU A 5 -23.18 8.70 -0.99
N ASP A 6 -23.94 9.76 -1.25
CA ASP A 6 -24.34 10.73 -0.23
C ASP A 6 -25.40 10.17 0.74
N ALA A 7 -26.15 9.14 0.31
CA ALA A 7 -27.20 8.51 1.11
C ALA A 7 -26.68 7.26 1.80
N ASP A 8 -27.07 7.08 3.07
CA ASP A 8 -26.84 5.82 3.79
C ASP A 8 -27.80 4.74 3.27
N ILE A 9 -27.31 3.94 2.30
CA ILE A 9 -28.07 2.86 1.68
C ILE A 9 -27.74 1.53 2.42
N PRO A 10 -28.77 0.75 2.82
CA PRO A 10 -28.58 -0.57 3.39
C PRO A 10 -27.70 -1.49 2.55
N ASN A 11 -26.93 -2.35 3.21
CA ASN A 11 -26.10 -3.34 2.53
C ASN A 11 -26.94 -4.53 2.03
N CYS A 12 -27.70 -4.33 0.96
CA CYS A 12 -28.56 -5.34 0.35
C CYS A 12 -28.43 -5.34 -1.18
N GLU A 13 -28.92 -6.37 -1.86
CA GLU A 13 -28.83 -6.47 -3.32
C GLU A 13 -29.45 -5.27 -4.06
N GLY A 14 -30.42 -4.59 -3.45
CA GLY A 14 -31.11 -3.43 -4.02
C GLY A 14 -30.19 -2.33 -4.57
N PHE A 15 -29.10 -1.97 -3.86
CA PHE A 15 -28.19 -0.92 -4.32
C PHE A 15 -27.36 -1.33 -5.55
N SER A 16 -27.22 -2.65 -5.79
CA SER A 16 -26.50 -3.18 -6.94
C SER A 16 -27.38 -3.38 -8.18
N ARG A 17 -28.72 -3.40 -8.04
CA ARG A 17 -29.66 -3.52 -9.17
C ARG A 17 -29.45 -2.51 -10.31
N PRO A 18 -29.10 -1.23 -10.08
CA PRO A 18 -28.82 -0.29 -11.17
C PRO A 18 -27.43 -0.45 -11.79
N ILE A 19 -26.58 -1.35 -11.29
CA ILE A 19 -25.21 -1.53 -11.75
C ILE A 19 -25.15 -2.70 -12.73
N THR A 20 -24.72 -2.43 -13.96
CA THR A 20 -24.43 -3.48 -14.96
C THR A 20 -22.94 -3.73 -15.04
N VAL A 21 -22.49 -4.95 -14.73
CA VAL A 21 -21.08 -5.36 -14.85
C VAL A 21 -20.89 -6.14 -16.15
N LYS A 22 -19.99 -5.68 -17.01
CA LYS A 22 -19.59 -6.38 -18.24
C LYS A 22 -18.11 -6.76 -18.14
N ALA A 23 -17.83 -8.07 -18.09
CA ALA A 23 -16.47 -8.61 -18.06
C ALA A 23 -16.34 -9.74 -19.12
N PRO A 24 -15.52 -9.57 -20.17
CA PRO A 24 -15.35 -10.60 -21.20
C PRO A 24 -14.87 -11.94 -20.62
N LEU A 25 -15.49 -13.05 -21.02
CA LEU A 25 -15.06 -14.39 -20.58
C LEU A 25 -13.62 -14.66 -21.02
N GLY A 26 -12.80 -15.19 -20.11
CA GLY A 26 -11.36 -15.40 -20.30
C GLY A 26 -10.50 -14.18 -19.94
N SER A 27 -11.10 -13.05 -19.58
CA SER A 27 -10.35 -11.90 -19.06
C SER A 27 -9.89 -12.12 -17.61
N LEU A 28 -8.97 -11.27 -17.14
CA LEU A 28 -8.51 -11.25 -15.74
C LEU A 28 -9.65 -11.17 -14.73
N LEU A 29 -10.76 -10.49 -15.09
CA LEU A 29 -11.91 -10.25 -14.22
C LEU A 29 -13.04 -11.27 -14.41
N ASN A 30 -12.96 -12.12 -15.44
CA ASN A 30 -13.92 -13.20 -15.70
C ASN A 30 -13.18 -14.44 -16.25
N PRO A 31 -12.33 -15.07 -15.42
CA PRO A 31 -11.47 -16.17 -15.85
C PRO A 31 -12.30 -17.41 -16.21
N LYS A 32 -11.81 -18.19 -17.19
CA LYS A 32 -12.39 -19.49 -17.55
C LYS A 32 -11.64 -20.60 -16.83
N PHE A 33 -12.37 -21.54 -16.22
CA PHE A 33 -11.76 -22.73 -15.63
C PHE A 33 -10.86 -23.46 -16.65
N PRO A 34 -9.62 -23.90 -16.28
CA PRO A 34 -9.03 -23.96 -14.95
C PRO A 34 -8.07 -22.80 -14.59
N ALA A 35 -8.31 -21.57 -15.10
CA ALA A 35 -7.40 -20.44 -14.87
C ALA A 35 -7.16 -20.14 -13.37
N PRO A 36 -5.92 -19.82 -12.97
CA PRO A 36 -5.55 -19.63 -11.56
C PRO A 36 -6.14 -18.33 -10.99
N CYS A 37 -6.77 -18.43 -9.81
CA CYS A 37 -7.46 -17.30 -9.15
C CYS A 37 -6.93 -16.99 -7.72
N GLY A 38 -5.82 -17.63 -7.31
CA GLY A 38 -5.36 -17.64 -5.91
C GLY A 38 -4.97 -16.27 -5.33
N ALA A 39 -4.54 -15.31 -6.17
CA ALA A 39 -4.13 -13.97 -5.74
C ALA A 39 -5.16 -12.87 -6.10
N ARG A 40 -6.42 -13.24 -6.37
CA ARG A 40 -7.47 -12.30 -6.85
C ARG A 40 -7.73 -11.10 -5.94
N GLY A 41 -7.39 -11.19 -4.65
CA GLY A 41 -7.57 -10.08 -3.70
C GLY A 41 -6.80 -8.82 -4.12
N ILE A 42 -5.55 -9.00 -4.58
CA ILE A 42 -4.69 -7.93 -5.09
C ILE A 42 -5.34 -7.23 -6.29
N THR A 43 -5.87 -8.01 -7.22
CA THR A 43 -6.64 -7.49 -8.37
C THR A 43 -7.91 -6.75 -7.91
N GLY A 44 -8.64 -7.29 -6.94
CA GLY A 44 -9.88 -6.69 -6.43
C GLY A 44 -9.69 -5.30 -5.85
N TYR A 45 -8.62 -5.05 -5.08
CA TYR A 45 -8.33 -3.72 -4.54
C TYR A 45 -8.04 -2.70 -5.64
N ARG A 46 -7.23 -3.09 -6.65
CA ARG A 46 -6.93 -2.21 -7.81
C ARG A 46 -8.18 -1.86 -8.61
N MET A 47 -9.15 -2.78 -8.69
CA MET A 47 -10.42 -2.48 -9.34
C MET A 47 -11.18 -1.38 -8.59
N ILE A 48 -11.12 -1.35 -7.26
CA ILE A 48 -11.74 -0.28 -6.46
C ILE A 48 -11.04 1.05 -6.73
N ASP A 49 -9.71 1.08 -6.70
CA ASP A 49 -8.93 2.28 -7.04
C ASP A 49 -9.25 2.80 -8.46
N CYS A 50 -9.28 1.89 -9.44
CA CYS A 50 -9.60 2.20 -10.83
C CYS A 50 -11.01 2.77 -10.97
N LEU A 51 -12.00 2.21 -10.26
CA LEU A 51 -13.36 2.74 -10.22
C LEU A 51 -13.40 4.16 -9.62
N PHE A 52 -12.61 4.44 -8.58
CA PHE A 52 -12.55 5.78 -7.99
C PHE A 52 -11.90 6.80 -8.93
N GLY A 53 -10.81 6.42 -9.60
CA GLY A 53 -10.22 7.22 -10.67
C GLY A 53 -11.22 7.51 -11.79
N ALA A 54 -11.96 6.49 -12.24
CA ALA A 54 -12.97 6.64 -13.30
C ALA A 54 -14.17 7.52 -12.90
N LEU A 55 -14.56 7.50 -11.62
CA LEU A 55 -15.67 8.29 -11.08
C LEU A 55 -15.24 9.68 -10.59
N SER A 56 -13.95 9.98 -10.56
CA SER A 56 -13.41 11.22 -9.99
C SER A 56 -14.00 12.48 -10.62
N SER A 57 -14.28 12.49 -11.92
CA SER A 57 -14.91 13.63 -12.60
C SER A 57 -16.39 13.80 -12.26
N ALA A 58 -17.09 12.72 -11.91
CA ALA A 58 -18.52 12.74 -11.63
C ALA A 58 -18.83 13.07 -10.16
N VAL A 59 -18.00 12.57 -9.23
CA VAL A 59 -18.16 12.75 -7.78
C VAL A 59 -16.83 13.11 -7.12
N PRO A 60 -16.20 14.24 -7.50
CA PRO A 60 -14.84 14.61 -7.07
C PRO A 60 -14.69 14.70 -5.55
N ASP A 61 -15.75 15.11 -4.84
CA ASP A 61 -15.72 15.32 -3.40
C ASP A 61 -15.94 14.08 -2.54
N ASN A 62 -16.23 12.95 -3.19
CA ASN A 62 -16.57 11.69 -2.53
C ASN A 62 -15.60 10.56 -2.89
N VAL A 63 -14.59 10.82 -3.72
CA VAL A 63 -13.54 9.85 -4.05
C VAL A 63 -12.20 10.24 -3.41
N THR A 64 -11.29 9.28 -3.38
CA THR A 64 -9.87 9.51 -3.06
C THR A 64 -9.04 9.39 -4.33
N ALA A 65 -7.87 10.04 -4.33
CA ALA A 65 -6.78 9.65 -5.22
C ALA A 65 -6.37 8.19 -4.98
N ASP A 66 -5.62 7.63 -5.93
CA ASP A 66 -5.27 6.22 -5.94
C ASP A 66 -4.59 5.80 -4.63
N THR A 67 -4.97 4.64 -4.11
CA THR A 67 -4.41 4.09 -2.87
C THR A 67 -3.28 3.10 -3.16
N THR A 68 -2.74 2.44 -2.14
CA THR A 68 -1.68 1.41 -2.33
C THR A 68 -2.11 0.17 -3.10
N GLY A 69 -3.36 0.07 -3.57
CA GLY A 69 -3.85 -1.14 -4.23
C GLY A 69 -4.04 -2.30 -3.26
N GLY A 70 -4.35 -2.01 -2.00
CA GLY A 70 -4.62 -3.02 -0.99
C GLY A 70 -3.44 -3.45 -0.14
N SER A 71 -3.72 -4.40 0.76
CA SER A 71 -2.71 -5.06 1.59
C SER A 71 -1.80 -5.93 0.72
N THR A 72 -0.49 -5.89 0.98
CA THR A 72 0.46 -6.84 0.41
C THR A 72 0.56 -8.07 1.31
N LEU A 73 1.01 -9.19 0.74
CA LEU A 73 1.14 -10.45 1.49
C LEU A 73 2.58 -10.98 1.47
N PRO A 74 3.45 -10.52 2.38
CA PRO A 74 4.66 -11.23 2.74
C PRO A 74 4.31 -12.58 3.41
N THR A 75 4.87 -13.66 2.90
CA THR A 75 4.73 -15.01 3.46
C THR A 75 6.09 -15.63 3.66
N ILE A 76 6.40 -16.03 4.89
CA ILE A 76 7.64 -16.72 5.25
C ILE A 76 7.25 -18.07 5.84
N SER A 77 7.80 -19.14 5.31
CA SER A 77 7.46 -20.51 5.73
C SER A 77 8.71 -21.36 5.87
N GLY A 78 8.62 -22.43 6.64
CA GLY A 78 9.77 -23.31 6.85
C GLY A 78 9.50 -24.40 7.86
N TYR A 79 10.57 -25.06 8.29
CA TYR A 79 10.54 -26.10 9.30
C TYR A 79 11.51 -25.77 10.42
N ILE A 80 11.04 -25.85 11.67
CA ILE A 80 11.86 -25.77 12.88
C ILE A 80 11.70 -27.07 13.64
N ASN A 81 12.81 -27.79 13.87
CA ASN A 81 12.82 -29.07 14.60
C ASN A 81 11.78 -30.08 14.07
N GLY A 82 11.62 -30.14 12.74
CA GLY A 82 10.65 -31.03 12.07
C GLY A 82 9.20 -30.53 12.06
N LYS A 83 8.88 -29.40 12.69
CA LYS A 83 7.54 -28.80 12.67
C LYS A 83 7.46 -27.70 11.61
N ALA A 84 6.47 -27.78 10.73
CA ALA A 84 6.19 -26.75 9.73
C ALA A 84 5.62 -25.48 10.39
N TYR A 85 5.97 -24.32 9.84
CA TYR A 85 5.31 -23.06 10.15
C TYR A 85 5.04 -22.27 8.85
N VAL A 86 4.01 -21.44 8.90
CA VAL A 86 3.71 -20.45 7.85
C VAL A 86 3.32 -19.15 8.55
N PHE A 87 4.19 -18.15 8.41
CA PHE A 87 3.87 -16.77 8.69
C PHE A 87 3.31 -16.13 7.41
N CYS A 88 2.13 -15.53 7.51
CA CYS A 88 1.53 -14.77 6.42
C CYS A 88 0.94 -13.50 7.02
N GLU A 89 1.43 -12.35 6.57
CA GLU A 89 0.94 -11.07 7.02
C GLU A 89 0.14 -10.38 5.91
N THR A 90 -0.97 -9.76 6.27
CA THR A 90 -1.63 -8.76 5.44
C THR A 90 -1.11 -7.39 5.84
N PHE A 91 -0.04 -6.94 5.19
CA PHE A 91 0.63 -5.71 5.58
C PHE A 91 -0.21 -4.51 5.16
N MET A 92 -0.55 -3.67 6.15
CA MET A 92 -1.51 -2.57 6.00
C MET A 92 -0.95 -1.44 5.17
N GLY A 93 -1.82 -0.86 4.33
CA GLY A 93 -1.44 0.16 3.36
C GLY A 93 -1.77 1.58 3.81
N THR A 94 -1.98 2.41 2.80
CA THR A 94 -2.31 3.81 2.95
C THR A 94 -3.31 4.24 1.88
N TRP A 95 -4.07 5.31 2.15
CA TRP A 95 -5.01 5.89 1.20
C TRP A 95 -4.39 7.06 0.42
N GLY A 96 -5.00 7.41 -0.70
CA GLY A 96 -4.70 8.67 -1.39
C GLY A 96 -5.33 9.87 -0.67
N GLY A 97 -4.91 11.07 -1.07
CA GLY A 97 -5.55 12.31 -0.63
C GLY A 97 -6.98 12.41 -1.18
N THR A 98 -7.85 13.11 -0.46
CA THR A 98 -9.22 13.42 -0.88
C THR A 98 -9.37 14.92 -1.15
N SER A 99 -10.56 15.37 -1.55
CA SER A 99 -10.84 16.80 -1.66
C SER A 99 -10.92 17.53 -0.30
N LYS A 100 -10.86 16.80 0.81
CA LYS A 100 -11.13 17.31 2.17
C LYS A 100 -9.99 17.09 3.15
N HIS A 101 -9.17 16.05 2.96
CA HIS A 101 -8.12 15.69 3.90
C HIS A 101 -7.01 14.85 3.25
N ASP A 102 -5.86 14.79 3.93
CA ASP A 102 -4.74 13.92 3.56
C ASP A 102 -5.12 12.44 3.66
N GLY A 103 -4.43 11.59 2.89
CA GLY A 103 -4.61 10.15 2.91
C GLY A 103 -4.22 9.54 4.26
N GLN A 104 -5.00 8.59 4.72
CA GLN A 104 -4.77 7.90 5.99
C GLN A 104 -3.63 6.90 5.88
N GLU A 105 -2.71 6.93 6.85
CA GLU A 105 -1.57 6.00 6.94
C GLU A 105 -1.87 4.81 7.88
N GLY A 106 -1.35 3.62 7.55
CA GLY A 106 -1.38 2.45 8.45
C GLY A 106 -2.76 1.82 8.62
N VAL A 107 -3.70 2.10 7.72
CA VAL A 107 -5.07 1.60 7.74
C VAL A 107 -5.31 0.56 6.65
N PRO A 108 -6.30 -0.34 6.81
CA PRO A 108 -6.68 -1.23 5.72
C PRO A 108 -7.21 -0.42 4.54
N HIS A 109 -7.03 -0.97 3.34
CA HIS A 109 -7.71 -0.45 2.16
C HIS A 109 -9.23 -0.43 2.38
N MET A 110 -9.94 0.58 1.86
CA MET A 110 -11.40 0.74 2.08
C MET A 110 -12.26 -0.48 1.68
N GLY A 111 -11.71 -1.33 0.80
CA GLY A 111 -12.30 -2.62 0.42
C GLY A 111 -12.02 -3.78 1.38
N ALA A 112 -11.42 -3.53 2.54
CA ALA A 112 -11.02 -4.51 3.54
C ALA A 112 -11.30 -4.01 4.96
N ASN A 113 -11.47 -4.95 5.89
CA ASN A 113 -11.56 -4.69 7.32
C ASN A 113 -10.53 -5.58 8.02
N GLN A 114 -9.33 -5.08 8.19
CA GLN A 114 -8.16 -5.82 8.68
C GLN A 114 -7.40 -4.94 9.67
N SER A 115 -6.70 -5.57 10.61
CA SER A 115 -5.77 -4.94 11.52
C SER A 115 -4.34 -5.39 11.22
N ASN A 116 -3.35 -4.59 11.62
CA ASN A 116 -1.96 -5.01 11.60
C ASN A 116 -1.70 -6.13 12.61
N VAL A 117 -0.63 -6.90 12.39
CA VAL A 117 -0.13 -7.90 13.34
C VAL A 117 0.91 -7.23 14.24
N SER A 118 0.78 -7.42 15.56
CA SER A 118 1.72 -6.91 16.55
C SER A 118 3.10 -7.53 16.37
N VAL A 119 4.17 -6.71 16.51
CA VAL A 119 5.55 -7.19 16.41
C VAL A 119 5.83 -8.29 17.43
N GLU A 120 5.40 -8.12 18.67
CA GLU A 120 5.58 -9.10 19.75
C GLU A 120 4.99 -10.47 19.39
N MET A 121 3.81 -10.49 18.79
CA MET A 121 3.16 -11.74 18.33
C MET A 121 3.99 -12.43 17.24
N ILE A 122 4.54 -11.65 16.29
CA ILE A 122 5.38 -12.21 15.22
C ILE A 122 6.64 -12.85 15.80
N GLU A 123 7.35 -12.12 16.66
CA GLU A 123 8.63 -12.58 17.22
C GLU A 123 8.46 -13.71 18.25
N GLN A 124 7.30 -13.80 18.90
CA GLN A 124 6.99 -14.87 19.84
C GLN A 124 6.67 -16.18 19.12
N ASP A 125 5.88 -16.14 18.05
CA ASP A 125 5.31 -17.34 17.43
C ASP A 125 6.11 -17.85 16.22
N TYR A 126 6.95 -17.00 15.62
CA TYR A 126 7.70 -17.32 14.41
C TYR A 126 9.20 -17.07 14.58
N PRO A 127 10.06 -17.81 13.88
CA PRO A 127 11.51 -17.61 13.91
C PRO A 127 11.91 -16.40 13.03
N ILE A 128 11.29 -15.26 13.27
CA ILE A 128 11.41 -14.01 12.51
C ILE A 128 11.63 -12.89 13.53
N ARG A 129 12.56 -11.98 13.26
CA ARG A 129 12.72 -10.74 14.02
C ARG A 129 12.33 -9.54 13.17
N ILE A 130 11.67 -8.56 13.76
CA ILE A 130 11.31 -7.31 13.09
C ILE A 130 12.34 -6.23 13.45
N ASN A 131 13.21 -5.90 12.50
CA ASN A 131 14.28 -4.92 12.74
C ASN A 131 13.80 -3.47 12.65
N GLN A 132 12.86 -3.21 11.74
CA GLN A 132 12.27 -1.89 11.52
C GLN A 132 10.80 -2.02 11.15
N TYR A 133 10.00 -1.07 11.63
CA TYR A 133 8.62 -0.87 11.22
C TYR A 133 8.25 0.60 11.36
N GLY A 134 7.78 1.24 10.28
CA GLY A 134 7.44 2.66 10.33
C GLY A 134 7.00 3.25 9.00
N LEU A 135 6.76 4.56 9.02
CA LEU A 135 6.46 5.37 7.85
C LEU A 135 7.75 5.70 7.10
N VAL A 136 7.66 5.82 5.77
CA VAL A 136 8.76 6.28 4.93
C VAL A 136 8.49 7.71 4.47
N PRO A 137 9.32 8.70 4.86
CA PRO A 137 9.13 10.10 4.47
C PRO A 137 9.11 10.31 2.95
N ASP A 138 8.44 11.36 2.49
CA ASP A 138 8.37 11.78 1.07
C ASP A 138 7.81 10.71 0.11
N THR A 139 7.08 9.72 0.63
CA THR A 139 6.51 8.64 -0.19
C THR A 139 5.07 8.86 -0.61
N GLY A 140 4.32 9.64 0.15
CA GLY A 140 2.98 10.08 -0.23
C GLY A 140 3.04 11.04 -1.40
N GLY A 141 2.12 10.90 -2.36
CA GLY A 141 2.01 11.81 -3.48
C GLY A 141 1.67 13.21 -2.98
N ALA A 142 2.49 14.19 -3.37
CA ALA A 142 2.25 15.58 -3.01
C ALA A 142 0.94 16.09 -3.64
N GLY A 143 0.21 16.92 -2.92
CA GLY A 143 -1.01 17.55 -3.38
C GLY A 143 -1.45 18.62 -2.39
N GLN A 144 -2.50 19.37 -2.71
CA GLN A 144 -3.16 20.23 -1.71
C GLN A 144 -3.49 19.39 -0.46
N TYR A 145 -3.98 18.17 -0.69
CA TYR A 145 -4.03 17.09 0.27
C TYR A 145 -3.08 15.97 -0.15
N ARG A 146 -2.15 15.63 0.73
CA ARG A 146 -1.08 14.65 0.49
C ARG A 146 -1.67 13.23 0.51
N GLY A 147 -1.19 12.34 -0.35
CA GLY A 147 -1.44 10.90 -0.19
C GLY A 147 -0.75 10.37 1.06
N GLY A 148 -1.31 9.38 1.74
CA GLY A 148 -0.65 8.87 2.93
C GLY A 148 0.68 8.18 2.59
N LEU A 149 1.58 8.08 3.57
CA LEU A 149 2.94 7.59 3.37
C LEU A 149 2.99 6.07 3.24
N ALA A 150 3.97 5.57 2.50
CA ALA A 150 4.33 4.17 2.48
C ALA A 150 4.73 3.71 3.88
N LEU A 151 4.31 2.49 4.21
CA LEU A 151 4.82 1.75 5.35
C LEU A 151 5.96 0.84 4.90
N MET A 152 6.95 0.69 5.78
CA MET A 152 8.07 -0.23 5.61
C MET A 152 8.16 -1.16 6.81
N ARG A 153 8.49 -2.42 6.55
CA ARG A 153 8.85 -3.40 7.58
C ARG A 153 10.00 -4.27 7.12
N GLU A 154 10.87 -4.61 8.06
CA GLU A 154 11.99 -5.54 7.87
C GLU A 154 11.78 -6.84 8.64
N TYR A 155 11.96 -7.96 7.95
CA TYR A 155 11.83 -9.30 8.49
C TYR A 155 13.19 -10.00 8.39
N GLU A 156 13.84 -10.25 9.53
CA GLU A 156 15.07 -11.04 9.62
C GLU A 156 14.72 -12.51 9.87
N SER A 157 15.27 -13.41 9.06
CA SER A 157 15.14 -14.86 9.31
C SER A 157 16.08 -15.29 10.44
N LEU A 158 15.53 -15.96 11.46
CA LEU A 158 16.31 -16.49 12.59
C LEU A 158 16.76 -17.94 12.39
N HIS A 159 16.59 -18.50 11.19
CA HIS A 159 17.07 -19.84 10.86
C HIS A 159 17.34 -20.01 9.35
N ASP A 160 18.00 -21.11 9.01
CA ASP A 160 18.35 -21.44 7.63
C ASP A 160 17.22 -22.13 6.88
N GLY A 161 17.14 -21.89 5.57
CA GLY A 161 16.19 -22.57 4.69
C GLY A 161 14.73 -22.15 4.83
N ALA A 162 14.45 -20.93 5.32
CA ALA A 162 13.12 -20.36 5.24
C ALA A 162 12.77 -20.00 3.80
N LEU A 163 11.49 -20.05 3.42
CA LEU A 163 11.00 -19.75 2.08
C LEU A 163 10.13 -18.50 2.13
N LEU A 164 10.55 -17.48 1.39
CA LEU A 164 9.86 -16.21 1.21
C LEU A 164 9.06 -16.21 -0.10
N ASN A 165 7.80 -15.80 -0.02
CA ASN A 165 7.00 -15.37 -1.16
C ASN A 165 6.35 -14.03 -0.83
N VAL A 166 6.23 -13.15 -1.82
CA VAL A 166 5.63 -11.83 -1.63
C VAL A 166 4.60 -11.58 -2.73
N ARG A 167 3.35 -11.36 -2.30
CA ARG A 167 2.31 -10.85 -3.18
C ARG A 167 2.14 -9.35 -2.94
N SER A 168 2.95 -8.58 -3.63
CA SER A 168 2.89 -7.12 -3.69
C SER A 168 2.84 -6.67 -5.15
N ASP A 169 2.52 -5.40 -5.42
CA ASP A 169 2.58 -4.76 -6.75
C ASP A 169 2.48 -3.21 -6.56
N LYS A 170 2.02 -2.39 -7.53
CA LYS A 170 2.16 -0.90 -7.55
C LYS A 170 3.62 -0.42 -7.63
N ARG A 171 4.48 -1.18 -8.32
CA ARG A 171 5.86 -0.77 -8.60
C ARG A 171 5.98 -0.01 -9.91
N ASP A 172 5.56 -0.62 -11.01
CA ASP A 172 5.67 -0.02 -12.34
C ASP A 172 4.58 1.03 -12.58
N PHE A 173 3.41 0.80 -11.99
CA PHE A 173 2.28 1.73 -11.98
C PHE A 173 2.01 2.16 -10.54
N PRO A 174 2.73 3.17 -10.03
CA PRO A 174 2.53 3.66 -8.68
C PRO A 174 1.17 4.36 -8.55
N PRO A 175 0.67 4.54 -7.31
CA PRO A 175 -0.62 5.18 -7.09
C PRO A 175 -0.68 6.58 -7.68
N HIS A 176 -1.59 6.80 -8.61
CA HIS A 176 -1.71 8.06 -9.33
C HIS A 176 -2.41 9.15 -8.49
N GLY A 177 -1.94 10.38 -8.63
CA GLY A 177 -2.62 11.53 -8.05
C GLY A 177 -3.87 11.95 -8.84
N LEU A 178 -4.72 12.79 -8.24
CA LEU A 178 -5.89 13.39 -8.88
C LEU A 178 -5.81 14.92 -8.87
N PHE A 179 -6.37 15.55 -9.91
CA PHE A 179 -6.50 17.01 -10.03
C PHE A 179 -5.19 17.77 -9.80
N ASN A 180 -4.13 17.35 -10.51
CA ASN A 180 -2.74 17.85 -10.39
C ASN A 180 -1.97 17.39 -9.14
N GLY A 181 -2.56 16.53 -8.31
CA GLY A 181 -1.81 15.79 -7.31
C GLY A 181 -0.76 14.89 -7.97
N LYS A 182 0.38 14.73 -7.31
CA LYS A 182 1.48 13.87 -7.74
C LYS A 182 1.21 12.42 -7.37
N ASN A 183 1.88 11.51 -8.08
CA ASN A 183 1.83 10.09 -7.77
C ASN A 183 2.55 9.80 -6.46
N GLY A 184 2.07 8.79 -5.73
CA GLY A 184 2.80 8.19 -4.64
C GLY A 184 4.08 7.49 -5.13
N LYS A 185 5.02 7.21 -4.23
CA LYS A 185 6.22 6.44 -4.56
C LYS A 185 5.88 4.96 -4.76
N PRO A 186 6.62 4.26 -5.64
CA PRO A 186 6.37 2.85 -5.94
C PRO A 186 6.77 1.91 -4.80
N SER A 187 6.15 0.73 -4.76
CA SER A 187 6.51 -0.33 -3.81
C SER A 187 7.87 -0.98 -4.13
N LYS A 188 8.56 -1.46 -3.09
CA LYS A 188 9.87 -2.13 -3.20
C LYS A 188 9.95 -3.37 -2.30
N ASN A 189 10.54 -4.42 -2.85
CA ASN A 189 10.90 -5.65 -2.14
C ASN A 189 12.41 -5.78 -2.24
N ILE A 190 13.10 -5.76 -1.10
CA ILE A 190 14.57 -5.75 -1.07
C ILE A 190 15.01 -6.85 -0.12
N LEU A 191 15.86 -7.75 -0.59
CA LEU A 191 16.58 -8.70 0.24
C LEU A 191 17.96 -8.12 0.56
N ASN A 192 18.35 -8.21 1.82
CA ASN A 192 19.63 -7.77 2.36
C ASN A 192 19.98 -6.32 1.99
N PRO A 193 19.12 -5.34 2.37
CA PRO A 193 19.23 -3.95 1.92
C PRO A 193 20.59 -3.30 2.22
N ASP A 194 21.25 -3.71 3.30
CA ASP A 194 22.49 -3.12 3.81
C ASP A 194 23.74 -3.99 3.52
N SER A 195 23.59 -5.10 2.77
CA SER A 195 24.72 -5.95 2.40
C SER A 195 24.61 -6.42 0.94
N LYS A 196 24.16 -7.66 0.70
CA LYS A 196 23.97 -8.25 -0.63
C LYS A 196 22.64 -7.81 -1.25
N HIS A 197 22.48 -6.49 -1.38
CA HIS A 197 21.26 -5.85 -1.86
C HIS A 197 20.72 -6.51 -3.13
N LYS A 198 19.55 -7.14 -3.04
CA LYS A 198 18.85 -7.79 -4.15
C LYS A 198 17.40 -7.31 -4.22
N ILE A 199 17.01 -6.74 -5.36
CA ILE A 199 15.60 -6.38 -5.60
C ILE A 199 14.81 -7.64 -5.97
N LEU A 200 13.76 -7.93 -5.21
CA LEU A 200 12.84 -9.03 -5.51
C LEU A 200 11.67 -8.54 -6.37
N PRO A 201 11.11 -9.39 -7.25
CA PRO A 201 9.97 -9.02 -8.07
C PRO A 201 8.72 -8.74 -7.22
N VAL A 202 7.78 -8.01 -7.82
CA VAL A 202 6.39 -7.97 -7.36
C VAL A 202 5.68 -9.26 -7.81
N LEU A 203 4.59 -9.66 -7.15
CA LEU A 203 3.85 -10.90 -7.44
C LEU A 203 4.78 -12.09 -7.72
N MET A 204 5.63 -12.44 -6.75
CA MET A 204 6.65 -13.46 -6.92
C MET A 204 6.05 -14.80 -7.37
N THR A 205 6.48 -15.30 -8.54
CA THR A 205 6.08 -16.62 -9.07
C THR A 205 6.96 -17.75 -8.54
N GLU A 206 8.15 -17.42 -8.07
CA GLU A 206 9.11 -18.33 -7.45
C GLU A 206 9.34 -17.92 -5.99
N VAL A 207 9.68 -18.89 -5.14
CA VAL A 207 10.05 -18.62 -3.75
C VAL A 207 11.52 -18.26 -3.65
N GLU A 208 11.87 -17.38 -2.72
CA GLU A 208 13.25 -17.05 -2.38
C GLU A 208 13.63 -17.76 -1.08
N THR A 209 14.80 -18.40 -1.04
CA THR A 209 15.30 -19.02 0.19
C THR A 209 16.01 -17.96 1.04
N LEU A 210 15.61 -17.85 2.30
CA LEU A 210 16.26 -17.04 3.33
C LEU A 210 17.07 -17.94 4.25
N ASN A 211 18.29 -17.51 4.55
CA ASN A 211 19.13 -18.11 5.58
C ASN A 211 19.14 -17.26 6.86
N ARG A 212 19.71 -17.80 7.93
CA ARG A 212 19.83 -17.08 9.20
C ARG A 212 20.54 -15.75 8.97
N GLY A 213 19.93 -14.67 9.43
CA GLY A 213 20.44 -13.30 9.33
C GLY A 213 20.13 -12.61 8.00
N ASP A 214 19.52 -13.29 7.02
CA ASP A 214 18.99 -12.59 5.84
C ASP A 214 17.81 -11.69 6.23
N VAL A 215 17.78 -10.46 5.71
CA VAL A 215 16.79 -9.44 6.01
C VAL A 215 15.96 -9.11 4.78
N PHE A 216 14.65 -9.35 4.84
CA PHE A 216 13.71 -8.92 3.82
C PHE A 216 13.06 -7.59 4.22
N ARG A 217 13.32 -6.52 3.46
CA ARG A 217 12.65 -5.21 3.60
C ARG A 217 11.52 -5.10 2.58
N HIS A 218 10.30 -4.99 3.07
CA HIS A 218 9.14 -4.65 2.26
C HIS A 218 8.75 -3.20 2.48
N ILE A 219 8.67 -2.43 1.38
CA ILE A 219 8.17 -1.06 1.36
C ILE A 219 6.93 -1.05 0.48
N MET A 220 5.79 -0.66 1.04
CA MET A 220 4.56 -0.49 0.26
C MET A 220 4.66 0.74 -0.65
N ALA A 221 3.71 0.88 -1.57
CA ALA A 221 3.57 2.16 -2.27
C ALA A 221 3.03 3.23 -1.32
N GLY A 222 3.28 4.50 -1.61
CA GLY A 222 2.53 5.61 -0.98
C GLY A 222 1.21 5.86 -1.70
N GLY A 223 0.29 6.61 -1.09
CA GLY A 223 -0.95 7.03 -1.75
C GLY A 223 -0.74 8.17 -2.74
N GLY A 224 -1.62 8.33 -3.73
CA GLY A 224 -1.61 9.48 -4.64
C GLY A 224 -2.06 10.78 -3.95
N GLY A 225 -1.54 11.92 -4.39
CA GLY A 225 -1.95 13.24 -3.90
C GLY A 225 -3.25 13.73 -4.55
N TYR A 226 -3.92 14.69 -3.91
CA TYR A 226 -5.12 15.33 -4.43
C TYR A 226 -4.92 16.84 -4.53
N GLY A 227 -5.21 17.42 -5.69
CA GLY A 227 -5.06 18.85 -5.92
C GLY A 227 -3.62 19.28 -6.16
N ASP A 228 -3.43 20.52 -6.60
CA ASP A 228 -2.11 21.11 -6.82
C ASP A 228 -1.31 21.23 -5.50
N PRO A 229 -0.12 20.62 -5.38
CA PRO A 229 0.75 20.75 -4.20
C PRO A 229 1.02 22.19 -3.77
N LEU A 230 1.11 23.13 -4.71
CA LEU A 230 1.39 24.54 -4.43
C LEU A 230 0.21 25.27 -3.75
N LYS A 231 -0.95 24.62 -3.66
CA LYS A 231 -2.12 25.11 -2.92
C LYS A 231 -2.17 24.60 -1.48
N ARG A 232 -1.27 23.70 -1.06
CA ARG A 232 -1.17 23.27 0.34
C ARG A 232 -0.66 24.44 1.16
N THR A 233 -1.29 24.71 2.31
CA THR A 233 -0.88 25.83 3.15
C THR A 233 0.50 25.56 3.77
N PRO A 234 1.41 26.56 3.83
CA PRO A 234 2.76 26.37 4.38
C PRO A 234 2.77 25.84 5.81
N GLU A 235 1.77 26.15 6.63
CA GLU A 235 1.64 25.68 8.00
C GLU A 235 1.40 24.16 8.07
N LEU A 236 0.64 23.61 7.12
CA LEU A 236 0.44 22.16 7.00
C LEU A 236 1.72 21.47 6.52
N VAL A 237 2.47 22.09 5.61
CA VAL A 237 3.78 21.56 5.18
C VAL A 237 4.78 21.58 6.34
N LEU A 238 4.85 22.66 7.11
CA LEU A 238 5.68 22.73 8.31
C LEU A 238 5.31 21.64 9.31
N LYS A 239 4.01 21.40 9.52
CA LYS A 239 3.52 20.30 10.35
C LYS A 239 4.00 18.93 9.83
N ASP A 240 3.87 18.67 8.52
CA ASP A 240 4.38 17.43 7.92
C ASP A 240 5.90 17.27 8.14
N VAL A 241 6.67 18.36 8.11
CA VAL A 241 8.11 18.32 8.38
C VAL A 241 8.43 18.05 9.85
N ILE A 242 7.69 18.66 10.77
CA ILE A 242 7.82 18.43 12.22
C ILE A 242 7.45 16.97 12.56
N GLU A 243 6.44 16.42 11.90
CA GLU A 243 6.02 15.02 12.05
C GLU A 243 6.89 14.03 11.26
N GLU A 244 7.99 14.49 10.65
CA GLU A 244 8.93 13.69 9.86
C GLU A 244 8.28 12.97 8.65
N LYS A 245 7.11 13.43 8.21
CA LYS A 245 6.37 12.88 7.08
C LYS A 245 6.93 13.38 5.74
N VAL A 246 7.35 14.63 5.74
CA VAL A 246 7.98 15.30 4.60
C VAL A 246 9.34 15.80 5.04
N THR A 247 10.38 15.62 4.23
CA THR A 247 11.70 16.17 4.55
C THR A 247 11.77 17.66 4.24
N ILE A 248 12.78 18.37 4.76
CA ILE A 248 13.01 19.79 4.41
C ILE A 248 13.23 19.95 2.89
N ALA A 249 13.88 18.98 2.25
CA ALA A 249 14.05 18.97 0.81
C ALA A 249 12.71 18.75 0.09
N GLY A 250 11.92 17.75 0.52
CA GLY A 250 10.58 17.48 -0.01
C GLY A 250 9.63 18.68 0.12
N ALA A 251 9.66 19.40 1.25
CA ALA A 251 8.87 20.62 1.44
C ALA A 251 9.14 21.68 0.35
N ARG A 252 10.41 21.84 -0.02
CA ARG A 252 10.83 22.77 -1.06
C ARG A 252 10.49 22.27 -2.47
N GLU A 253 10.82 21.02 -2.75
CA GLU A 253 10.73 20.42 -4.08
C GLU A 253 9.28 20.15 -4.50
N ASP A 254 8.47 19.61 -3.58
CA ASP A 254 7.12 19.18 -3.89
C ASP A 254 6.06 20.25 -3.62
N TYR A 255 6.29 21.13 -2.63
CA TYR A 255 5.29 22.11 -2.18
C TYR A 255 5.73 23.58 -2.33
N GLY A 256 6.97 23.85 -2.72
CA GLY A 256 7.48 25.23 -2.84
C GLY A 256 7.65 25.96 -1.51
N VAL A 257 7.70 25.24 -0.38
CA VAL A 257 7.81 25.81 0.97
C VAL A 257 9.24 25.70 1.46
N VAL A 258 9.81 26.82 1.93
CA VAL A 258 11.16 26.88 2.48
C VAL A 258 11.09 26.85 4.00
N ILE A 259 11.70 25.83 4.61
CA ILE A 259 11.79 25.68 6.07
C ILE A 259 13.13 26.24 6.54
N ILE A 260 13.10 27.20 7.45
CA ILE A 260 14.28 27.79 8.09
C ILE A 260 14.34 27.26 9.52
N LYS A 261 15.41 26.56 9.88
CA LYS A 261 15.66 26.19 11.28
C LYS A 261 16.11 27.45 12.03
N SER A 262 15.31 27.86 13.01
CA SER A 262 15.68 28.87 14.02
C SER A 262 16.39 28.25 15.20
#